data_AF-A0A958UTC3-F1
#
_entry.id   AF-A0A958UTC3-F1
#
_cell.length_a   1.000
_cell.length_b   1.000
_cell.length_c   1.000
_cell.angle_alpha   90.00
_cell.angle_beta   90.00
_cell.angle_gamma   90.00
#
_symmetry.space_group_name_H-M   'P 1'
#
loop_
_entity.id
_entity.type
_entity.pdbx_description
1 polymer ?
#
loop_
_entity_poly.entity_id
_entity_poly.type
_entity_poly.pdbx_seq_one_letter_code
_entity_poly.pdbx_strand_id
1 'polypeptide(L)'
;RRLELRREIEQINNLLFKKKDEKKSQLSMMEDLNYKISVRKNLIKVTNQQANLLTREINANQNKITELREELEVLKENYAKMVVKAYKSKSEQSRVMFLLSSSNFKQAYKRLEYLKQYSRYQKQQGETIKAKTVELQETNKELLRQKEDKDKLIAENREAQKDLESELKQHETLIASINKNLSTYEAQIKEKERESRRIDKEIENIIKEAIAASNKAAGKSTTAASPSGFALTAEAKELAANFTANKDKLHWPVEKGVVVM
;
A
#
# COMPACT_ATOMS: atom_id res chain seq x y z
N ARG A 1 2.82 -11.01 6.36
CA ARG A 1 2.69 -9.72 5.63
C ARG A 1 1.40 -9.52 4.82
N ARG A 2 1.10 -10.26 3.74
CA ARG A 2 -0.15 -10.05 2.95
C ARG A 2 -1.43 -10.14 3.80
N LEU A 3 -1.49 -11.12 4.71
CA LEU A 3 -2.60 -11.29 5.64
C LEU A 3 -2.73 -10.13 6.63
N GLU A 4 -1.61 -9.55 7.09
CA GLU A 4 -1.63 -8.37 7.95
C GLU A 4 -2.24 -7.18 7.22
N LEU A 5 -1.81 -6.92 5.98
CA LEU A 5 -2.33 -5.80 5.17
C LEU A 5 -3.84 -5.92 4.93
N ARG A 6 -4.36 -7.14 4.75
CA ARG A 6 -5.81 -7.38 4.65
C ARG A 6 -6.55 -7.06 5.94
N ARG A 7 -6.06 -7.55 7.08
CA ARG A 7 -6.65 -7.26 8.39
C ARG A 7 -6.63 -5.76 8.69
N GLU A 8 -5.54 -5.10 8.33
CA GLU A 8 -5.37 -3.67 8.49
C GLU A 8 -6.38 -2.89 7.64
N ILE A 9 -6.58 -3.29 6.37
CA ILE A 9 -7.65 -2.77 5.52
C ILE A 9 -9.04 -2.94 6.15
N GLU A 10 -9.35 -4.11 6.72
CA GLU A 10 -10.64 -4.36 7.39
C GLU A 10 -10.83 -3.49 8.63
N GLN A 11 -9.78 -3.33 9.45
CA GLN A 11 -9.80 -2.45 10.60
C GLN A 11 -10.04 -0.99 10.19
N ILE A 12 -9.35 -0.50 9.15
CA ILE A 12 -9.54 0.87 8.64
C ILE A 12 -10.96 1.05 8.10
N ASN A 13 -11.50 0.06 7.38
CA ASN A 13 -12.89 0.11 6.90
C ASN A 13 -13.89 0.26 8.06
N ASN A 14 -13.71 -0.52 9.12
CA ASN A 14 -14.58 -0.45 10.30
C ASN A 14 -14.46 0.90 11.01
N LEU A 15 -13.24 1.47 11.10
CA LEU A 15 -13.01 2.79 11.67
C LEU A 15 -13.65 3.90 10.83
N LEU A 16 -13.48 3.86 9.50
CA LEU A 16 -14.10 4.80 8.57
C LEU A 16 -15.63 4.78 8.67
N PHE A 17 -16.24 3.60 8.75
CA PHE A 17 -17.69 3.46 8.89
C PHE A 17 -18.19 4.09 10.19
N LYS A 18 -17.57 3.75 11.34
CA LYS A 18 -17.93 4.33 12.64
C LYS A 18 -17.77 5.85 12.67
N LYS A 19 -16.67 6.38 12.13
CA LYS A 19 -16.42 7.84 12.11
C LYS A 19 -17.39 8.59 11.19
N LYS A 20 -17.90 7.94 10.13
CA LYS A 20 -18.94 8.49 9.25
C LYS A 20 -20.25 8.66 10.01
N ASP A 21 -20.64 7.68 10.81
CA ASP A 21 -21.84 7.74 11.66
C ASP A 21 -21.72 8.80 12.75
N GLU A 22 -20.51 9.00 13.29
CA GLU A 22 -20.21 10.02 14.30
C GLU A 22 -20.04 11.46 13.75
N LYS A 23 -20.20 11.69 12.44
CA LYS A 23 -20.04 13.01 11.78
C LYS A 23 -18.72 13.74 12.13
N LYS A 24 -17.61 13.01 12.27
CA LYS A 24 -16.28 13.60 12.56
C LYS A 24 -15.74 14.46 11.40
N SER A 25 -14.69 15.24 11.67
CA SER A 25 -14.04 16.17 10.73
C SER A 25 -13.65 15.52 9.40
N GLN A 26 -13.91 16.23 8.29
CA GLN A 26 -13.52 15.84 6.93
C GLN A 26 -12.01 15.54 6.82
N LEU A 27 -11.18 16.18 7.65
CA LEU A 27 -9.73 15.95 7.72
C LEU A 27 -9.38 14.54 8.22
N SER A 28 -10.07 14.04 9.25
CA SER A 28 -9.78 12.69 9.78
C SER A 28 -10.21 11.59 8.81
N MET A 29 -11.33 11.79 8.10
CA MET A 29 -11.75 10.86 7.03
C MET A 29 -10.72 10.83 5.88
N MET A 30 -10.11 11.97 5.59
CA MET A 30 -9.08 12.11 4.56
C MET A 30 -7.78 11.38 4.94
N GLU A 31 -7.34 11.51 6.19
CA GLU A 31 -6.17 10.79 6.71
C GLU A 31 -6.37 9.28 6.66
N ASP A 32 -7.53 8.79 7.15
CA ASP A 32 -7.86 7.36 7.14
C ASP A 32 -7.92 6.80 5.70
N LEU A 33 -8.51 7.55 4.77
CA LEU A 33 -8.61 7.15 3.36
C LEU A 33 -7.22 7.12 2.69
N ASN A 34 -6.36 8.10 2.97
CA ASN A 34 -4.98 8.10 2.50
C ASN A 34 -4.19 6.91 3.05
N TYR A 35 -4.37 6.58 4.32
CA TYR A 35 -3.76 5.41 4.94
C TYR A 35 -4.24 4.12 4.25
N LYS A 36 -5.55 3.99 4.04
CA LYS A 36 -6.17 2.87 3.32
C LYS A 36 -5.58 2.68 1.92
N ILE A 37 -5.48 3.76 1.15
CA ILE A 37 -4.87 3.78 -0.19
C ILE A 37 -3.41 3.31 -0.15
N SER A 38 -2.63 3.76 0.85
CA SER A 38 -1.23 3.35 1.02
C SER A 38 -1.11 1.85 1.30
N VAL A 39 -1.92 1.33 2.23
CA VAL A 39 -1.97 -0.11 2.56
C VAL A 39 -2.40 -0.93 1.33
N ARG A 40 -3.39 -0.45 0.57
CA ARG A 40 -3.86 -1.08 -0.69
C ARG A 40 -2.77 -1.14 -1.76
N LYS A 41 -2.05 -0.03 -1.98
CA LYS A 41 -0.91 0.01 -2.91
C LYS A 41 0.17 -0.97 -2.49
N ASN A 42 0.45 -1.10 -1.20
CA ASN A 42 1.40 -2.07 -0.68
C ASN A 42 0.92 -3.51 -0.88
N LEU A 43 -0.37 -3.78 -0.65
CA LEU A 43 -0.98 -5.08 -0.90
C LEU A 43 -0.84 -5.50 -2.38
N ILE A 44 -1.11 -4.59 -3.31
CA ILE A 44 -0.94 -4.80 -4.75
C ILE A 44 0.53 -5.08 -5.07
N LYS A 45 1.46 -4.29 -4.52
CA LYS A 45 2.91 -4.47 -4.74
C LYS A 45 3.39 -5.86 -4.27
N VAL A 46 3.02 -6.27 -3.06
CA VAL A 46 3.40 -7.58 -2.51
C VAL A 46 2.77 -8.71 -3.31
N THR A 47 1.50 -8.58 -3.71
CA THR A 47 0.81 -9.58 -4.55
C THR A 47 1.47 -9.72 -5.92
N ASN A 48 1.88 -8.63 -6.55
CA ASN A 48 2.66 -8.65 -7.80
C ASN A 48 4.02 -9.35 -7.62
N GLN A 49 4.72 -9.09 -6.52
CA GLN A 49 5.98 -9.77 -6.21
C GLN A 49 5.77 -11.29 -6.04
N GLN A 50 4.70 -11.70 -5.35
CA GLN A 50 4.34 -13.11 -5.20
C GLN A 50 4.02 -13.77 -6.55
N ALA A 51 3.24 -13.10 -7.42
CA ALA A 51 2.93 -13.61 -8.75
C ALA A 51 4.18 -13.72 -9.65
N ASN A 52 5.12 -12.78 -9.51
CA ASN A 52 6.39 -12.82 -10.23
C ASN A 52 7.30 -13.95 -9.74
N LEU A 53 7.34 -14.20 -8.42
CA LEU A 53 8.05 -15.35 -7.85
C LEU A 53 7.50 -16.66 -8.41
N LEU A 54 6.17 -16.87 -8.32
CA LEU A 54 5.52 -18.05 -8.89
C LEU A 54 5.78 -18.20 -10.38
N THR A 55 5.85 -17.10 -11.14
CA THR A 55 6.19 -17.15 -12.56
C THR A 55 7.59 -17.72 -12.80
N ARG A 56 8.56 -17.34 -11.97
CA ARG A 56 9.93 -17.88 -12.07
C ARG A 56 9.96 -19.35 -11.69
N GLU A 57 9.27 -19.74 -10.62
CA GLU A 57 9.17 -21.14 -10.18
C GLU A 57 8.48 -22.03 -11.23
N ILE A 58 7.38 -21.55 -11.82
CA ILE A 58 6.68 -22.22 -12.93
C ILE A 58 7.64 -22.44 -14.11
N ASN A 59 8.42 -21.43 -14.49
CA ASN A 59 9.38 -21.56 -15.59
C ASN A 59 10.50 -22.56 -15.26
N ALA A 60 11.03 -22.53 -14.03
CA ALA A 60 12.02 -23.50 -13.59
C ALA A 60 11.48 -24.93 -13.60
N ASN A 61 10.27 -25.14 -13.08
CA ASN A 61 9.60 -26.44 -13.10
C ASN A 61 9.28 -26.91 -14.52
N GLN A 62 8.89 -26.01 -15.42
CA GLN A 62 8.65 -26.33 -16.83
C GLN A 62 9.93 -26.81 -17.52
N ASN A 63 11.06 -26.15 -17.27
CA ASN A 63 12.37 -26.58 -17.79
C ASN A 63 12.76 -27.94 -17.21
N LYS A 64 12.59 -28.14 -15.90
CA LYS A 64 12.87 -29.42 -15.24
C LYS A 64 12.01 -30.56 -15.79
N ILE A 65 10.75 -30.30 -16.09
CA ILE A 65 9.85 -31.26 -16.75
C ILE A 65 10.35 -31.63 -18.15
N THR A 66 10.82 -30.65 -18.92
CA THR A 66 11.41 -30.92 -20.25
C THR A 66 12.64 -31.80 -20.13
N GLU A 67 13.59 -31.45 -19.25
CA GLU A 67 14.80 -32.25 -19.00
C GLU A 67 14.46 -33.69 -18.58
N LEU A 68 13.54 -33.86 -17.61
CA LEU A 68 13.13 -35.18 -17.14
C LEU A 68 12.45 -36.01 -18.25
N ARG A 69 11.71 -35.37 -19.17
CA ARG A 69 11.08 -36.04 -20.31
C ARG A 69 12.12 -36.54 -21.30
N GLU A 70 13.08 -35.70 -21.67
CA GLU A 70 14.18 -36.07 -22.58
C GLU A 70 15.03 -37.19 -21.99
N GLU A 71 15.39 -37.10 -20.70
CA GLU A 71 16.13 -38.15 -20.00
C GLU A 71 15.34 -39.48 -19.97
N LEU A 72 14.05 -39.42 -19.66
CA LEU A 72 13.19 -40.61 -19.64
C LEU A 72 13.03 -41.23 -21.02
N GLU A 73 12.95 -40.43 -22.08
CA GLU A 73 12.87 -40.91 -23.46
C GLU A 73 14.12 -41.74 -23.81
N VAL A 74 15.31 -41.17 -23.57
CA VAL A 74 16.58 -41.86 -23.82
C VAL A 74 16.72 -43.12 -22.97
N LEU A 75 16.37 -43.07 -21.67
CA LEU A 75 16.42 -44.22 -20.79
C LEU A 75 15.47 -45.34 -21.23
N LYS A 76 14.24 -44.99 -21.60
CA LYS A 76 13.23 -45.95 -22.09
C LYS A 76 13.65 -46.58 -23.41
N GLU A 77 14.21 -45.80 -24.34
CA GLU A 77 14.69 -46.31 -25.61
C GLU A 77 15.85 -47.30 -25.41
N ASN A 78 16.83 -46.94 -24.58
CA ASN A 78 17.97 -47.80 -24.26
C ASN A 78 17.53 -49.08 -23.53
N TYR A 79 16.61 -48.95 -22.57
CA TYR A 79 16.03 -50.09 -21.87
C TYR A 79 15.26 -51.00 -22.84
N ALA A 80 14.47 -50.45 -23.76
CA ALA A 80 13.76 -51.23 -24.78
C ALA A 80 14.73 -52.00 -25.69
N LYS A 81 15.79 -51.35 -26.20
CA LYS A 81 16.85 -52.01 -26.98
C LYS A 81 17.48 -53.17 -26.21
N MET A 82 17.74 -52.96 -24.92
CA MET A 82 18.32 -53.98 -24.04
C MET A 82 17.37 -55.15 -23.80
N VAL A 83 16.08 -54.90 -23.58
CA VAL A 83 15.04 -55.93 -23.42
C VAL A 83 14.88 -56.76 -24.69
N VAL A 84 14.83 -56.12 -25.87
CA VAL A 84 14.74 -56.82 -27.16
C VAL A 84 15.97 -57.71 -27.39
N LYS A 85 17.18 -57.22 -27.11
CA LYS A 85 18.41 -58.02 -27.20
C LYS A 85 18.38 -59.21 -26.25
N ALA A 86 17.98 -59.00 -25.00
CA ALA A 86 17.86 -60.05 -24.00
C ALA A 86 16.79 -61.10 -24.38
N TYR A 87 15.71 -60.69 -25.03
CA TYR A 87 14.68 -61.59 -25.55
C TYR A 87 15.18 -62.43 -26.73
N LYS A 88 15.90 -61.83 -27.68
CA LYS A 88 16.48 -62.56 -28.82
C LYS A 88 17.56 -63.56 -28.40
N SER A 89 18.24 -63.32 -27.27
CA SER A 89 19.23 -64.24 -26.68
C SER A 89 18.67 -65.12 -25.54
N LYS A 90 17.33 -65.19 -25.39
CA LYS A 90 16.64 -65.75 -24.20
C LYS A 90 16.73 -67.26 -24.03
N SER A 91 17.09 -68.04 -25.05
CA SER A 91 17.18 -69.50 -24.92
C SER A 91 18.05 -69.87 -23.70
N GLU A 92 17.51 -70.66 -22.76
CA GLU A 92 18.28 -71.19 -21.62
C GLU A 92 19.50 -71.96 -22.11
N GLN A 93 19.34 -72.64 -23.24
CA GLN A 93 20.42 -73.28 -23.96
C GLN A 93 21.48 -72.28 -24.41
N SER A 94 21.14 -71.04 -24.79
CA SER A 94 22.13 -70.00 -25.14
C SER A 94 22.94 -69.52 -23.92
N ARG A 95 22.32 -69.37 -22.75
CA ARG A 95 23.03 -68.95 -21.52
C ARG A 95 23.89 -70.08 -20.95
N VAL A 96 23.35 -71.29 -20.89
CA VAL A 96 24.09 -72.48 -20.45
C VAL A 96 25.21 -72.78 -21.45
N MET A 97 24.96 -72.75 -22.76
CA MET A 97 25.99 -72.92 -23.80
C MET A 97 27.04 -71.79 -23.75
N PHE A 98 26.66 -70.55 -23.42
CA PHE A 98 27.63 -69.47 -23.21
C PHE A 98 28.57 -69.74 -22.04
N LEU A 99 28.08 -70.36 -20.95
CA LEU A 99 28.94 -70.77 -19.84
C LEU A 99 29.75 -72.03 -20.17
N LEU A 100 29.14 -73.03 -20.81
CA LEU A 100 29.77 -74.32 -21.16
C LEU A 100 30.78 -74.22 -22.31
N SER A 101 30.65 -73.25 -23.21
CA SER A 101 31.62 -72.94 -24.28
C SER A 101 32.88 -72.21 -23.78
N SER A 102 33.17 -72.29 -22.48
CA SER A 102 34.37 -71.71 -21.89
C SER A 102 35.54 -72.68 -22.03
N SER A 103 36.72 -72.19 -22.40
CA SER A 103 37.94 -72.98 -22.54
C SER A 103 38.52 -73.45 -21.20
N ASN A 104 38.14 -72.83 -20.09
CA ASN A 104 38.52 -73.23 -18.73
C ASN A 104 37.58 -72.65 -17.66
N PHE A 105 37.71 -73.15 -16.43
CA PHE A 105 36.92 -72.73 -15.27
C PHE A 105 37.02 -71.23 -14.97
N LYS A 106 38.21 -70.63 -15.07
CA LYS A 106 38.41 -69.19 -14.84
C LYS A 106 37.60 -68.35 -15.84
N GLN A 107 37.53 -68.75 -17.10
CA GLN A 107 36.71 -68.08 -18.11
C GLN A 107 35.21 -68.25 -17.82
N ALA A 108 34.77 -69.46 -17.45
CA ALA A 108 33.37 -69.73 -17.08
C ALA A 108 32.93 -68.87 -15.88
N TYR A 109 33.77 -68.77 -14.85
CA TYR A 109 33.53 -67.91 -13.67
C TYR A 109 33.37 -66.43 -14.06
N LYS A 110 34.27 -65.90 -14.90
CA LYS A 110 34.15 -64.52 -15.40
C LYS A 110 32.85 -64.31 -16.20
N ARG A 111 32.48 -65.24 -17.08
CA ARG A 111 31.24 -65.17 -17.86
C ARG A 111 30.00 -65.19 -16.95
N LEU A 112 30.02 -65.98 -15.88
CA LEU A 112 28.95 -66.00 -14.88
C LEU A 112 28.82 -64.66 -14.15
N GLU A 113 29.94 -64.08 -13.71
CA GLU A 113 29.93 -62.74 -13.09
C GLU A 113 29.43 -61.66 -14.05
N TYR A 114 29.80 -61.73 -15.33
CA TYR A 114 29.25 -60.84 -16.37
C TYR A 114 27.72 -60.95 -16.50
N LEU A 115 27.17 -62.17 -16.51
CA LEU A 115 25.71 -62.37 -16.57
C LEU A 115 25.01 -61.80 -15.34
N LYS A 116 25.59 -61.98 -14.15
CA LYS A 116 25.07 -61.37 -12.91
C LYS A 116 25.10 -59.84 -12.98
N GLN A 117 26.22 -59.26 -13.40
CA GLN A 117 26.37 -57.81 -13.54
C GLN A 117 25.37 -57.25 -14.55
N TYR A 118 25.20 -57.92 -15.68
CA TYR A 118 24.22 -57.54 -16.70
C TYR A 118 22.80 -57.52 -16.12
N SER A 119 22.37 -58.60 -15.45
CA SER A 119 21.04 -58.66 -14.82
C SER A 119 20.83 -57.57 -13.77
N ARG A 120 21.85 -57.28 -12.94
CA ARG A 120 21.81 -56.18 -11.97
C ARG A 120 21.63 -54.83 -12.66
N TYR A 121 22.39 -54.57 -13.73
CA TYR A 121 22.26 -53.34 -14.51
C TYR A 121 20.87 -53.20 -15.15
N GLN A 122 20.29 -54.29 -15.67
CA GLN A 122 18.92 -54.26 -16.19
C GLN A 122 17.90 -53.86 -15.12
N LYS A 123 18.01 -54.45 -13.93
CA LYS A 123 17.14 -54.12 -12.79
C LYS A 123 17.29 -52.65 -12.39
N GLN A 124 18.53 -52.19 -12.23
CA GLN A 124 18.83 -50.80 -11.87
C GLN A 124 18.29 -49.79 -12.89
N GLN A 125 18.36 -50.09 -14.19
CA GLN A 125 17.79 -49.23 -15.22
C GLN A 125 16.27 -49.13 -15.11
N GLY A 126 15.58 -50.25 -14.86
CA GLY A 126 14.13 -50.25 -14.62
C GLY A 126 13.73 -49.45 -13.37
N GLU A 127 14.49 -49.59 -12.29
CA GLU A 127 14.29 -48.81 -11.05
C GLU A 127 14.53 -47.31 -11.27
N THR A 128 15.55 -46.95 -12.05
CA THR A 128 15.86 -45.55 -12.41
C THR A 128 14.73 -44.93 -13.23
N ILE A 129 14.23 -45.64 -14.26
CA ILE A 129 13.09 -45.18 -15.07
C ILE A 129 11.86 -44.98 -14.18
N LYS A 130 11.58 -45.92 -13.27
CA LYS A 130 10.45 -45.82 -12.34
C LYS A 130 10.59 -44.58 -11.44
N ALA A 131 11.75 -44.39 -10.83
CA ALA A 131 12.02 -43.25 -9.95
C ALA A 131 11.85 -41.92 -10.68
N LYS A 132 12.46 -41.75 -11.86
CA LYS A 132 12.32 -40.54 -12.68
C LYS A 132 10.90 -40.32 -13.19
N THR A 133 10.15 -41.38 -13.46
CA THR A 133 8.74 -41.27 -13.84
C THR A 133 7.90 -40.71 -12.69
N VAL A 134 8.14 -41.17 -11.47
CA VAL A 134 7.47 -40.63 -10.26
C VAL A 134 7.87 -39.18 -10.04
N GLU A 135 9.16 -38.85 -10.14
CA GLU A 135 9.65 -37.47 -10.05
C GLU A 135 8.93 -36.56 -11.05
N LEU A 136 8.88 -36.95 -12.33
CA LEU A 136 8.16 -36.21 -13.37
C LEU A 136 6.67 -36.02 -13.04
N GLN A 137 6.00 -37.05 -12.51
CA GLN A 137 4.59 -36.96 -12.13
C GLN A 137 4.37 -35.95 -11.01
N GLU A 138 5.19 -35.98 -9.96
CA GLU A 138 5.11 -35.05 -8.84
C GLU A 138 5.43 -33.62 -9.28
N THR A 139 6.45 -33.41 -10.13
CA THR A 139 6.75 -32.07 -10.68
C THR A 139 5.60 -31.53 -11.53
N ASN A 140 4.91 -32.37 -12.32
CA ASN A 140 3.73 -31.94 -13.08
C ASN A 140 2.57 -31.55 -12.16
N LYS A 141 2.32 -32.29 -11.07
CA LYS A 141 1.29 -31.93 -10.09
C LYS A 141 1.60 -30.59 -9.43
N GLU A 142 2.84 -30.38 -9.02
CA GLU A 142 3.25 -29.11 -8.40
C GLU A 142 3.13 -27.94 -9.38
N LEU A 143 3.52 -28.13 -10.65
CA LEU A 143 3.34 -27.12 -11.70
C LEU A 143 1.87 -26.71 -11.86
N LEU A 144 0.94 -27.67 -11.84
CA LEU A 144 -0.49 -27.38 -11.93
C LEU A 144 -0.98 -26.58 -10.72
N ARG A 145 -0.55 -26.98 -9.51
CA ARG A 145 -0.88 -26.28 -8.26
C ARG A 145 -0.36 -24.84 -8.28
N GLN A 146 0.88 -24.62 -8.71
CA GLN A 146 1.47 -23.28 -8.83
C GLN A 146 0.75 -22.39 -9.85
N LYS A 147 0.30 -22.96 -10.98
CA LYS A 147 -0.51 -22.23 -11.96
C LYS A 147 -1.85 -21.79 -11.38
N GLU A 148 -2.54 -22.69 -10.69
CA GLU A 148 -3.80 -22.37 -10.01
C GLU A 148 -3.62 -21.30 -8.93
N ASP A 149 -2.58 -21.42 -8.11
CA ASP A 149 -2.25 -20.43 -7.08
C ASP A 149 -1.93 -19.05 -7.71
N LYS A 150 -1.21 -19.04 -8.83
CA LYS A 150 -0.91 -17.80 -9.57
C LYS A 150 -2.18 -17.16 -10.14
N ASP A 151 -3.09 -17.94 -10.70
CA ASP A 151 -4.35 -17.43 -11.25
C ASP A 151 -5.23 -16.82 -10.14
N LYS A 152 -5.28 -17.46 -8.97
CA LYS A 152 -5.93 -16.90 -7.77
C LYS A 152 -5.31 -15.56 -7.38
N LEU A 153 -3.98 -15.45 -7.32
CA LEU A 153 -3.31 -14.18 -6.99
C LEU A 153 -3.61 -13.09 -8.01
N ILE A 154 -3.68 -13.42 -9.30
CA ILE A 154 -4.01 -12.43 -10.35
C ILE A 154 -5.45 -11.93 -10.17
N ALA A 155 -6.40 -12.81 -9.89
CA ALA A 155 -7.78 -12.43 -9.63
C ALA A 155 -7.89 -11.52 -8.40
N GLU A 156 -7.26 -11.89 -7.28
CA GLU A 156 -7.23 -11.07 -6.06
C GLU A 156 -6.59 -9.69 -6.30
N ASN A 157 -5.56 -9.62 -7.14
CA ASN A 157 -4.88 -8.37 -7.47
C ASN A 157 -5.77 -7.44 -8.30
N ARG A 158 -6.53 -7.99 -9.27
CA ARG A 158 -7.50 -7.21 -10.07
C ARG A 158 -8.58 -6.60 -9.19
N GLU A 159 -9.12 -7.35 -8.24
CA GLU A 159 -10.09 -6.80 -7.28
C GLU A 159 -9.46 -5.71 -6.41
N ALA A 160 -8.25 -5.92 -5.90
CA ALA A 160 -7.55 -4.89 -5.13
C ALA A 160 -7.26 -3.61 -5.94
N GLN A 161 -7.00 -3.73 -7.25
CA GLN A 161 -6.84 -2.58 -8.16
C GLN A 161 -8.15 -1.82 -8.38
N LYS A 162 -9.26 -2.55 -8.54
CA LYS A 162 -10.60 -1.94 -8.67
C LYS A 162 -11.00 -1.20 -7.39
N ASP A 163 -10.74 -1.79 -6.23
CA ASP A 163 -10.93 -1.14 -4.93
C ASP A 163 -10.09 0.14 -4.81
N LEU A 164 -8.81 0.07 -5.20
CA LEU A 164 -7.91 1.21 -5.19
C LEU A 164 -8.45 2.36 -6.07
N GLU A 165 -8.96 2.05 -7.25
CA GLU A 165 -9.55 3.05 -8.14
C GLU A 165 -10.77 3.73 -7.50
N SER A 166 -11.62 2.95 -6.82
CA SER A 166 -12.76 3.49 -6.07
C SER A 166 -12.32 4.39 -4.91
N GLU A 167 -11.31 3.95 -4.15
CA GLU A 167 -10.73 4.73 -3.04
C GLU A 167 -10.11 6.05 -3.53
N LEU A 168 -9.44 6.05 -4.70
CA LEU A 168 -8.87 7.25 -5.31
C LEU A 168 -9.96 8.23 -5.76
N LYS A 169 -11.05 7.74 -6.36
CA LYS A 169 -12.20 8.58 -6.72
C LYS A 169 -12.84 9.20 -5.48
N GLN A 170 -13.02 8.42 -4.42
CA GLN A 170 -13.53 8.94 -3.14
C GLN A 170 -12.62 10.05 -2.58
N HIS A 171 -11.31 9.84 -2.63
CA HIS A 171 -10.32 10.82 -2.18
C HIS A 171 -10.41 12.13 -2.98
N GLU A 172 -10.52 12.05 -4.30
CA GLU A 172 -10.71 13.22 -5.17
C GLU A 172 -12.01 13.98 -4.84
N THR A 173 -13.11 13.27 -4.65
CA THR A 173 -14.39 13.91 -4.28
C THR A 173 -14.32 14.59 -2.91
N LEU A 174 -13.60 14.01 -1.95
CA LEU A 174 -13.42 14.58 -0.62
C LEU A 174 -12.59 15.87 -0.69
N ILE A 175 -11.48 15.87 -1.45
CA ILE A 175 -10.68 17.08 -1.71
C ILE A 175 -11.53 18.17 -2.34
N ALA A 176 -12.30 17.84 -3.38
CA ALA A 176 -13.15 18.81 -4.06
C ALA A 176 -14.17 19.44 -3.09
N SER A 177 -14.74 18.64 -2.19
CA SER A 177 -15.66 19.13 -1.16
C SER A 177 -14.98 20.05 -0.15
N ILE A 178 -13.77 19.71 0.30
CA ILE A 178 -12.99 20.51 1.25
C ILE A 178 -12.61 21.87 0.62
N ASN A 179 -12.12 21.86 -0.63
CA ASN A 179 -11.77 23.08 -1.35
C ASN A 179 -12.97 23.99 -1.59
N LYS A 180 -14.13 23.41 -1.91
CA LYS A 180 -15.38 24.16 -2.04
C LYS A 180 -15.78 24.84 -0.74
N ASN A 181 -15.74 24.10 0.38
CA ASN A 181 -16.03 24.64 1.70
C ASN A 181 -15.05 25.77 2.08
N LEU A 182 -13.75 25.58 1.82
CA LEU A 182 -12.72 26.59 2.06
C LEU A 182 -13.01 27.89 1.30
N SER A 183 -13.30 27.79 0.00
CA SER A 183 -13.64 28.96 -0.83
C SER A 183 -14.91 29.67 -0.34
N THR A 184 -15.94 28.92 0.09
CA THR A 184 -17.14 29.54 0.66
C THR A 184 -16.86 30.27 1.97
N TYR A 185 -16.02 29.71 2.86
CA TYR A 185 -15.64 30.39 4.10
C TYR A 185 -14.78 31.61 3.84
N GLU A 186 -13.85 31.56 2.89
CA GLU A 186 -13.05 32.72 2.48
C GLU A 186 -13.93 33.85 1.96
N ALA A 187 -14.94 33.53 1.14
CA ALA A 187 -15.92 34.52 0.68
C ALA A 187 -16.74 35.12 1.83
N GLN A 188 -17.19 34.30 2.79
CA GLN A 188 -17.92 34.76 3.97
C GLN A 188 -17.07 35.66 4.87
N ILE A 189 -15.82 35.29 5.11
CA ILE A 189 -14.86 36.09 5.90
C ILE A 189 -14.66 37.45 5.23
N LYS A 190 -14.38 37.47 3.92
CA LYS A 190 -14.19 38.70 3.16
C LYS A 190 -15.41 39.62 3.21
N GLU A 191 -16.61 39.06 3.18
CA GLU A 191 -17.85 39.83 3.31
C GLU A 191 -18.02 40.40 4.72
N LYS A 192 -17.78 39.60 5.76
CA LYS A 192 -17.81 40.06 7.16
C LYS A 192 -16.77 41.15 7.44
N GLU A 193 -15.58 41.03 6.87
CA GLU A 193 -14.57 42.08 6.96
C GLU A 193 -14.98 43.38 6.24
N ARG A 194 -15.65 43.28 5.09
CA ARG A 194 -16.19 44.47 4.39
C ARG A 194 -17.25 45.15 5.22
N GLU A 195 -18.14 44.38 5.83
CA GLU A 195 -19.18 44.90 6.72
C GLU A 195 -18.55 45.57 7.95
N SER A 196 -17.55 44.94 8.59
CA SER A 196 -16.80 45.54 9.69
C SER A 196 -16.16 46.87 9.29
N ARG A 197 -15.43 46.90 8.16
CA ARG A 197 -14.82 48.14 7.63
C ARG A 197 -15.85 49.25 7.34
N ARG A 198 -17.06 48.88 6.91
CA ARG A 198 -18.16 49.83 6.70
C ARG A 198 -18.63 50.42 8.02
N ILE A 199 -18.83 49.57 9.03
CA ILE A 199 -19.21 49.98 10.38
C ILE A 199 -18.13 50.88 10.98
N ASP A 200 -16.85 50.50 10.89
CA ASP A 200 -15.73 51.29 11.41
C ASP A 200 -15.68 52.68 10.76
N LYS A 201 -15.93 52.76 9.46
CA LYS A 201 -16.00 54.03 8.73
C LYS A 201 -17.18 54.89 9.18
N GLU A 202 -18.34 54.29 9.44
CA GLU A 202 -19.52 55.02 9.94
C GLU A 202 -19.29 55.52 11.37
N ILE A 203 -18.68 54.71 12.23
CA ILE A 203 -18.26 55.10 13.57
C ILE A 203 -17.27 56.26 13.50
N GLU A 204 -16.27 56.19 12.62
CA GLU A 204 -15.33 57.29 12.40
C GLU A 204 -16.04 58.58 11.95
N ASN A 205 -17.04 58.48 11.07
CA ASN A 205 -17.81 59.63 10.60
C ASN A 205 -18.62 60.25 11.75
N ILE A 206 -19.34 59.43 12.52
CA ILE A 206 -20.11 59.88 13.70
C ILE A 206 -19.18 60.54 14.73
N ILE A 207 -18.00 59.96 14.97
CA ILE A 207 -16.99 60.54 15.87
C ILE A 207 -16.51 61.89 15.34
N LYS A 208 -16.17 61.99 14.04
CA LYS A 208 -15.75 63.25 13.40
C LYS A 208 -16.84 64.33 13.49
N GLU A 209 -18.09 63.96 13.22
CA GLU A 209 -19.24 64.87 13.34
C GLU A 209 -19.46 65.32 14.79
N ALA A 210 -19.37 64.42 15.77
CA ALA A 210 -19.46 64.75 17.18
C ALA A 210 -18.31 65.67 17.65
N ILE A 211 -17.08 65.42 17.21
CA ILE A 211 -15.92 66.31 17.44
C ILE A 211 -16.21 67.70 16.85
N ALA A 212 -16.65 67.76 15.60
CA ALA A 212 -16.91 69.01 14.90
C ALA A 212 -18.03 69.82 15.57
N ALA A 213 -19.14 69.17 15.95
CA ALA A 213 -20.24 69.79 16.68
C ALA A 213 -19.80 70.31 18.06
N SER A 214 -19.02 69.52 18.80
CA SER A 214 -18.43 69.92 20.09
C SER A 214 -17.50 71.13 19.94
N ASN A 215 -16.61 71.10 18.94
CA ASN A 215 -15.67 72.19 18.67
C ASN A 215 -16.38 73.48 18.23
N LYS A 216 -17.51 73.35 17.48
CA LYS A 216 -18.36 74.48 17.07
C LYS A 216 -19.12 75.08 18.25
N ALA A 217 -19.66 74.26 19.17
CA ALA A 217 -20.31 74.72 20.40
C ALA A 217 -19.31 75.41 21.37
N ALA A 218 -18.04 75.00 21.36
CA ALA A 218 -16.97 75.60 22.16
C ALA A 218 -16.36 76.89 21.55
N GLY A 219 -16.89 77.40 20.42
CA GLY A 219 -16.56 78.74 19.91
C GLY A 219 -15.18 78.92 19.27
N LYS A 220 -14.49 77.85 18.82
CA LYS A 220 -13.22 77.98 18.08
C LYS A 220 -13.41 77.83 16.56
N SER A 221 -12.97 78.86 15.83
CA SER A 221 -12.82 78.83 14.37
C SER A 221 -11.69 77.88 13.92
N THR A 222 -11.88 77.34 12.72
CA THR A 222 -11.22 76.22 12.04
C THR A 222 -9.76 76.42 11.65
N THR A 223 -8.87 76.75 12.58
CA THR A 223 -7.43 76.86 12.29
C THR A 223 -6.57 76.24 13.38
N ALA A 224 -6.52 74.91 13.42
CA ALA A 224 -5.37 74.17 13.94
C ALA A 224 -5.37 72.76 13.36
N ALA A 225 -4.31 72.45 12.62
CA ALA A 225 -4.09 71.20 11.95
C ALA A 225 -3.88 70.06 12.96
N SER A 226 -4.92 69.26 13.21
CA SER A 226 -4.83 67.82 13.46
C SER A 226 -6.26 67.22 13.47
N PRO A 227 -6.57 66.20 12.65
CA PRO A 227 -7.91 65.58 12.59
C PRO A 227 -8.32 64.80 13.84
N SER A 228 -7.50 64.81 14.89
CA SER A 228 -7.53 63.87 16.02
C SER A 228 -7.74 64.53 17.40
N GLY A 229 -8.00 65.84 17.48
CA GLY A 229 -8.14 66.56 18.75
C GLY A 229 -9.57 66.99 19.08
N PHE A 230 -10.18 66.40 20.11
CA PHE A 230 -11.40 66.92 20.74
C PHE A 230 -11.09 68.19 21.56
N ALA A 231 -11.95 69.22 21.52
CA ALA A 231 -11.91 70.29 22.51
C ALA A 231 -12.43 69.76 23.85
N LEU A 232 -11.52 69.50 24.79
CA LEU A 232 -11.87 69.10 26.16
C LEU A 232 -12.67 70.21 26.84
N THR A 233 -13.89 69.89 27.28
CA THR A 233 -14.67 70.73 28.21
C THR A 233 -13.90 70.88 29.53
N ALA A 234 -14.18 71.92 30.32
CA ALA A 234 -13.48 72.16 31.58
C ALA A 234 -13.57 70.95 32.53
N GLU A 235 -14.73 70.31 32.61
CA GLU A 235 -14.97 69.07 33.36
C GLU A 235 -14.17 67.88 32.80
N ALA A 236 -14.03 67.75 31.48
CA ALA A 236 -13.25 66.66 30.87
C ALA A 236 -11.74 66.81 31.11
N LYS A 237 -11.22 68.04 31.21
CA LYS A 237 -9.81 68.28 31.63
C LYS A 237 -9.58 67.85 33.07
N GLU A 238 -10.54 68.13 33.93
CA GLU A 238 -10.48 67.79 35.36
C GLU A 238 -10.60 66.28 35.58
N LEU A 239 -11.50 65.62 34.85
CA LEU A 239 -11.62 64.16 34.86
C LEU A 239 -10.36 63.49 34.29
N ALA A 240 -9.80 64.00 33.19
CA ALA A 240 -8.56 63.49 32.61
C ALA A 240 -7.38 63.63 33.58
N ALA A 241 -7.28 64.74 34.31
CA ALA A 241 -6.26 64.95 35.34
C ALA A 241 -6.41 63.96 36.51
N ASN A 242 -7.66 63.69 36.94
CA ASN A 242 -7.95 62.68 37.96
C ASN A 242 -7.64 61.24 37.47
N PHE A 243 -7.82 60.98 36.18
CA PHE A 243 -7.55 59.66 35.58
C PHE A 243 -6.05 59.41 35.38
N THR A 244 -5.27 60.40 34.90
CA THR A 244 -3.80 60.29 34.83
C THR A 244 -3.18 60.16 36.22
N ALA A 245 -3.74 60.80 37.24
CA ALA A 245 -3.32 60.62 38.63
C ALA A 245 -3.55 59.19 39.18
N ASN A 246 -4.46 58.42 38.57
CA ASN A 246 -4.80 57.04 38.97
C ASN A 246 -4.18 55.96 38.07
N LYS A 247 -3.39 56.33 37.05
CA LYS A 247 -2.83 55.41 36.05
C LYS A 247 -1.98 54.28 36.65
N ASP A 248 -1.34 54.52 37.78
CA ASP A 248 -0.48 53.53 38.47
C ASP A 248 -1.13 52.93 39.72
N LYS A 249 -2.41 53.23 39.97
CA LYS A 249 -3.17 52.78 41.16
C LYS A 249 -4.31 51.82 40.84
N LEU A 250 -4.55 51.53 39.56
CA LEU A 250 -5.58 50.56 39.16
C LEU A 250 -5.05 49.13 39.25
N HIS A 251 -5.64 48.36 40.15
CA HIS A 251 -5.50 46.91 40.26
C HIS A 251 -5.84 46.24 38.92
N TRP A 252 -4.94 45.36 38.47
CA TRP A 252 -5.10 44.61 37.24
C TRP A 252 -6.30 43.64 37.36
N PRO A 253 -7.22 43.57 36.37
CA PRO A 253 -8.50 42.88 36.53
C PRO A 253 -8.41 41.33 36.51
N VAL A 254 -7.25 40.74 36.21
CA VAL A 254 -7.07 39.28 36.11
C VAL A 254 -5.71 38.82 36.65
N GLU A 255 -5.63 37.86 37.57
CA GLU A 255 -4.34 37.43 38.16
C GLU A 255 -3.28 36.96 37.15
N LYS A 256 -3.65 36.55 35.93
CA LYS A 256 -2.72 36.19 34.84
C LYS A 256 -3.28 36.59 33.46
N GLY A 257 -2.58 37.46 32.74
CA GLY A 257 -2.86 37.81 31.34
C GLY A 257 -1.57 38.19 30.61
N VAL A 258 -1.48 37.86 29.32
CA VAL A 258 -0.34 38.20 28.45
C VAL A 258 -0.79 39.30 27.48
N VAL A 259 -0.03 40.40 27.43
CA VAL A 259 -0.22 41.46 26.44
C VAL A 259 0.40 40.99 25.13
N VAL A 260 -0.42 40.82 24.10
CA VAL A 260 0.05 40.59 22.74
C VAL A 260 0.13 41.97 22.07
N MET A 261 1.34 42.38 21.71
CA MET A 261 1.58 43.54 20.83
C MET A 261 1.41 43.15 19.38
#